data_AF-A0A6V7HR72-F1
#
_entry.id   AF-A0A6V7HR72-F1
#
_cell.length_a   1.000
_cell.length_b   1.000
_cell.length_c   1.000
_cell.angle_alpha   90.00
_cell.angle_beta   90.00
_cell.angle_gamma   90.00
#
_symmetry.space_group_name_H-M   'P 1'
#
loop_
_entity.id
_entity.type
_entity.pdbx_description
1 polymer ?
#
loop_
_entity_poly.entity_id
_entity_poly.type
_entity_poly.pdbx_seq_one_letter_code
_entity_poly.pdbx_strand_id
1 'polypeptide(L)'
;KKAYHKLSLLVHPDRVDDATKEEATEKFKVLGFIHSILSDNDKRKIYDETGQYDEDSEEVVMKNWADYWRSMFKEITVEDINEYEKKYKGSETEIKDLKRAYMD
;
A
#
# COMPACT_ATOMS: atom_id res chain seq x y z
N LYS A 1 2.51 10.43 -8.91
CA LYS A 1 1.60 9.85 -7.89
C LYS A 1 0.81 8.61 -8.36
N LYS A 2 0.31 8.52 -9.61
CA LYS A 2 -0.42 7.33 -10.11
C LYS A 2 0.37 6.00 -10.02
N ALA A 3 1.68 6.02 -10.29
CA ALA A 3 2.52 4.83 -10.21
C ALA A 3 2.66 4.29 -8.78
N TYR A 4 2.92 5.17 -7.80
CA TYR A 4 2.95 4.83 -6.38
C TYR A 4 1.63 4.22 -5.91
N HIS A 5 0.50 4.84 -6.28
CA HIS A 5 -0.82 4.32 -5.92
C HIS A 5 -1.06 2.89 -6.46
N LYS A 6 -0.68 2.62 -7.72
CA LYS A 6 -0.80 1.27 -8.29
C LYS A 6 0.08 0.25 -7.58
N LEU A 7 1.34 0.60 -7.32
CA LEU A 7 2.28 -0.29 -6.64
C LEU A 7 1.88 -0.53 -5.19
N SER A 8 1.43 0.51 -4.48
CA SER A 8 1.01 0.44 -3.08
C SER A 8 -0.16 -0.51 -2.88
N LEU A 9 -1.10 -0.57 -3.81
CA LEU A 9 -2.20 -1.55 -3.80
C LEU A 9 -1.75 -2.99 -4.10
N LEU A 10 -0.62 -3.19 -4.78
CA LEU A 10 -0.09 -4.52 -5.09
C LEU A 10 0.68 -5.13 -3.91
N VAL A 11 1.42 -4.29 -3.17
CA VAL A 11 2.23 -4.72 -2.02
C VAL A 11 1.54 -4.46 -0.68
N HIS A 12 0.24 -4.12 -0.68
CA HIS A 12 -0.46 -3.86 0.57
C HIS A 12 -0.66 -5.17 1.36
N PRO A 13 -0.28 -5.24 2.65
CA PRO A 13 -0.34 -6.46 3.46
C PRO A 13 -1.77 -7.02 3.63
N ASP A 14 -2.79 -6.19 3.43
CA ASP A 14 -4.22 -6.59 3.48
C ASP A 14 -4.70 -7.29 2.19
N ARG A 15 -3.94 -7.21 1.09
CA ARG A 15 -4.33 -7.77 -0.23
C ARG A 15 -3.54 -9.03 -0.62
N VAL A 16 -2.64 -9.47 0.24
CA VAL A 16 -1.78 -10.63 0.02
C VAL A 16 -2.10 -11.74 1.02
N ASP A 17 -1.75 -12.96 0.66
CA ASP A 17 -1.89 -14.15 1.49
C ASP A 17 -0.95 -14.07 2.71
N ASP A 18 -1.32 -14.67 3.85
CA ASP A 18 -0.50 -14.61 5.07
C ASP A 18 0.94 -15.14 4.85
N ALA A 19 1.13 -16.06 3.90
CA ALA A 19 2.44 -16.58 3.52
C ALA A 19 3.36 -15.54 2.83
N THR A 20 2.80 -14.52 2.16
CA THR A 20 3.55 -13.48 1.43
C THR A 20 3.45 -12.10 2.09
N LYS A 21 2.77 -12.03 3.24
CA LYS A 21 2.53 -10.81 4.01
C LYS A 21 3.79 -10.15 4.54
N GLU A 22 4.78 -10.94 4.95
CA GLU A 22 6.08 -10.43 5.39
C GLU A 22 6.81 -9.75 4.22
N GLU A 23 6.94 -10.43 3.07
CA GLU A 23 7.54 -9.85 1.88
C GLU A 23 6.79 -8.61 1.36
N ALA A 24 5.46 -8.64 1.40
CA ALA A 24 4.64 -7.50 0.99
C ALA A 24 4.87 -6.31 1.92
N THR A 25 4.98 -6.55 3.24
CA THR A 25 5.28 -5.51 4.22
C THR A 25 6.65 -4.88 3.96
N GLU A 26 7.68 -5.69 3.70
CA GLU A 26 9.01 -5.18 3.34
C GLU A 26 8.98 -4.36 2.04
N LYS A 27 8.34 -4.89 0.98
CA LYS A 27 8.20 -4.18 -0.29
C LYS A 27 7.39 -2.89 -0.15
N PHE A 28 6.37 -2.88 0.72
CA PHE A 28 5.55 -1.71 1.02
C PHE A 28 6.36 -0.63 1.75
N LYS A 29 7.18 -1.03 2.74
CA LYS A 29 8.13 -0.15 3.42
C LYS A 29 9.07 0.51 2.41
N VAL A 30 9.77 -0.29 1.59
CA VAL A 30 10.69 0.18 0.55
C VAL A 30 10.00 1.14 -0.42
N LEU A 31 8.79 0.80 -0.88
CA LEU A 31 8.01 1.67 -1.77
C LEU A 31 7.66 3.01 -1.11
N GLY A 32 7.33 3.00 0.18
CA GLY A 32 7.09 4.18 1.00
C GLY A 32 8.33 5.08 1.09
N PHE A 33 9.50 4.50 1.34
CA PHE A 33 10.77 5.22 1.40
C PHE A 33 11.13 5.89 0.09
N ILE A 34 11.07 5.13 -1.01
CA ILE A 34 11.34 5.64 -2.36
C ILE A 34 10.41 6.83 -2.64
N HIS A 35 9.13 6.73 -2.29
CA HIS A 35 8.21 7.83 -2.50
C HIS A 35 8.51 9.03 -1.59
N SER A 36 8.87 8.82 -0.33
CA SER A 36 9.23 9.91 0.60
C SER A 36 10.44 10.71 0.10
N ILE A 37 11.49 10.02 -0.36
CA ILE A 37 12.69 10.63 -0.92
C ILE A 37 12.37 11.30 -2.26
N LEU A 38 11.66 10.63 -3.16
CA LEU A 38 11.38 11.17 -4.49
C LEU A 38 10.31 12.26 -4.47
N SER A 39 9.47 12.34 -3.45
CA SER A 39 8.42 13.37 -3.34
C SER A 39 8.94 14.71 -2.82
N ASP A 40 10.10 14.71 -2.16
CA ASP A 40 10.74 15.91 -1.61
C ASP A 40 12.03 16.21 -2.37
N ASN A 41 12.12 17.39 -2.99
CA ASN A 41 13.28 17.74 -3.81
C ASN A 41 14.57 17.84 -2.99
N ASP A 42 14.48 18.28 -1.73
CA ASP A 42 15.67 18.41 -0.89
C ASP A 42 16.20 17.03 -0.48
N LYS A 43 15.30 16.11 -0.13
CA LYS A 43 15.66 14.71 0.18
C LYS A 43 16.19 13.97 -1.05
N ARG A 44 15.57 14.18 -2.21
CA ARG A 44 16.06 13.61 -3.47
C ARG A 44 17.48 14.08 -3.77
N LYS A 45 17.74 15.37 -3.63
CA LYS A 45 19.05 15.95 -3.90
C LYS A 45 20.13 15.37 -2.98
N ILE A 46 19.83 15.24 -1.69
CA ILE A 46 20.74 14.60 -0.73
C ILE A 46 21.01 13.15 -1.14
N TYR A 47 19.97 12.38 -1.47
CA TYR A 47 20.13 10.99 -1.91
C TYR A 47 20.96 10.86 -3.19
N ASP A 48 20.73 11.73 -4.18
CA ASP A 48 21.49 11.77 -5.44
C ASP A 48 22.97 12.15 -5.20
N GLU A 49 23.27 12.95 -4.18
CA GLU A 49 24.63 13.41 -3.85
C GLU A 49 25.41 12.44 -2.95
N THR A 50 24.78 11.84 -1.94
CA THR A 50 25.46 11.00 -0.94
C THR A 50 25.29 9.50 -1.20
N GLY A 51 24.26 9.09 -1.94
CA GLY A 51 23.89 7.68 -2.09
C GLY A 51 23.54 6.97 -0.78
N GLN A 52 23.45 7.72 0.33
CA GLN A 52 23.19 7.21 1.67
C GLN A 52 21.85 7.72 2.17
N TYR A 53 21.12 6.85 2.87
CA TYR A 53 19.87 7.19 3.52
C TYR A 53 19.97 6.79 5.01
N ASP A 54 19.31 7.56 5.86
CA ASP A 54 19.29 7.37 7.30
C ASP A 54 18.15 6.39 7.68
N GLU A 55 18.55 5.18 8.09
CA GLU A 55 17.66 4.07 8.47
C GLU A 55 16.87 4.40 9.76
N ASP A 56 17.37 5.30 10.62
CA ASP A 56 16.64 5.75 11.82
C ASP A 56 15.37 6.57 11.49
N SER A 57 15.19 6.98 10.23
CA SER A 57 13.96 7.62 9.76
C SER A 57 12.81 6.64 9.53
N GLU A 58 13.06 5.31 9.56
CA GLU A 58 12.05 4.29 9.27
C GLU A 58 10.80 4.42 10.15
N GLU A 59 10.96 4.68 11.44
CA GLU A 59 9.83 4.77 12.38
C GLU A 59 9.01 6.05 12.18
N VAL A 60 9.67 7.15 11.79
CA VAL A 60 9.04 8.44 11.51
C VAL A 60 8.24 8.38 10.20
N VAL A 61 8.79 7.69 9.19
CA VAL A 61 8.08 7.41 7.94
C VAL A 61 6.91 6.44 8.19
N MET A 62 7.09 5.45 9.09
CA MET A 62 6.03 4.53 9.52
C MET A 62 4.84 5.24 10.18
N LYS A 63 5.09 6.24 11.01
CA LYS A 63 4.00 7.03 11.62
C LYS A 63 3.30 7.95 10.62
N ASN A 64 4.07 8.60 9.75
CA ASN A 64 3.54 9.58 8.81
C ASN A 64 2.79 8.91 7.63
N TRP A 65 3.10 7.65 7.29
CA TRP A 65 2.40 7.01 6.17
C TRP A 65 0.95 6.69 6.47
N ALA A 66 0.57 6.31 7.69
CA ALA A 66 -0.83 5.99 7.98
C ALA A 66 -1.73 7.21 7.71
N ASP A 67 -1.24 8.40 8.09
CA ASP A 67 -1.91 9.67 7.86
C ASP A 67 -1.81 10.10 6.38
N TYR A 68 -0.66 9.86 5.73
CA TYR A 68 -0.49 10.13 4.30
C TYR A 68 -1.39 9.25 3.42
N TRP A 69 -1.51 7.97 3.73
CA TRP A 69 -2.39 7.02 3.04
C TRP A 69 -3.84 7.44 3.23
N ARG A 70 -4.25 7.77 4.46
CA ARG A 70 -5.57 8.35 4.73
C ARG A 70 -5.82 9.64 3.96
N SER A 71 -4.80 10.47 3.72
CA SER A 71 -4.94 11.70 2.91
C SER A 71 -5.04 11.43 1.39
N MET A 72 -4.47 10.31 0.93
CA MET A 72 -4.37 9.95 -0.49
C MET A 72 -5.57 9.14 -0.99
N PHE A 73 -6.18 8.35 -0.12
CA PHE A 73 -7.43 7.63 -0.39
C PHE A 73 -8.60 8.44 0.17
N LYS A 74 -9.72 8.43 -0.56
CA LYS A 74 -10.94 9.05 -0.03
C LYS A 74 -11.36 8.28 1.23
N GLU A 75 -11.90 9.00 2.21
CA GLU A 75 -12.53 8.37 3.37
C GLU A 75 -13.58 7.38 2.88
N ILE A 76 -13.47 6.14 3.33
CA ILE A 76 -14.42 5.08 2.96
C ILE A 76 -15.73 5.40 3.67
N THR A 77 -16.77 5.70 2.89
CA THR A 77 -18.11 5.95 3.44
C THR A 77 -18.87 4.64 3.62
N VAL A 78 -19.92 4.67 4.44
CA VAL A 78 -20.82 3.52 4.60
C VAL A 78 -21.51 3.20 3.27
N GLU A 79 -21.77 4.23 2.47
CA GLU A 79 -22.29 4.10 1.11
C GLU A 79 -21.33 3.34 0.19
N ASP A 80 -20.02 3.63 0.22
CA ASP A 80 -19.01 2.91 -0.57
C ASP A 80 -18.96 1.42 -0.20
N ILE A 81 -19.11 1.09 1.09
CA ILE A 81 -19.15 -0.29 1.58
C ILE A 81 -20.39 -1.01 1.04
N ASN A 82 -21.56 -0.36 1.10
CA ASN A 82 -22.82 -0.92 0.60
C ASN A 82 -22.80 -1.11 -0.93
N GLU A 83 -22.20 -0.17 -1.67
CA GLU A 83 -22.01 -0.31 -3.13
C GLU A 83 -21.06 -1.46 -3.46
N TYR A 84 -19.95 -1.58 -2.73
CA TYR A 84 -19.03 -2.69 -2.89
C TYR A 84 -19.69 -4.03 -2.59
N GLU A 85 -20.46 -4.14 -1.50
CA GLU A 85 -21.18 -5.36 -1.12
C GLU A 85 -22.14 -5.81 -2.24
N LYS A 86 -22.92 -4.88 -2.81
CA LYS A 86 -23.84 -5.17 -3.92
C LYS A 86 -23.11 -5.63 -5.18
N LYS A 87 -21.95 -5.04 -5.46
CA LYS A 87 -21.13 -5.39 -6.63
C LYS A 87 -20.38 -6.72 -6.44
N TYR A 88 -20.01 -7.03 -5.21
CA TYR A 88 -19.25 -8.23 -4.88
C TYR A 88 -20.15 -9.47 -4.81
N LYS A 89 -21.34 -9.36 -4.21
CA LYS A 89 -22.32 -10.46 -4.16
C LYS A 89 -22.81 -10.87 -5.55
N GLY A 90 -22.64 -12.14 -5.91
CA GLY A 90 -22.97 -12.73 -7.21
C GLY A 90 -21.94 -12.49 -8.31
N SER A 91 -20.79 -11.90 -7.99
CA SER A 91 -19.75 -11.57 -8.97
C SER A 91 -18.82 -12.75 -9.27
N GLU A 92 -18.15 -12.70 -10.42
CA GLU A 92 -17.05 -13.63 -10.75
C GLU A 92 -15.91 -13.57 -9.72
N THR A 93 -15.72 -12.41 -9.07
CA THR A 93 -14.74 -12.24 -8.00
C THR A 93 -15.11 -13.05 -6.76
N GLU A 94 -16.37 -13.03 -6.32
CA GLU A 94 -16.83 -13.87 -5.21
C GLU A 94 -16.67 -15.35 -5.53
N ILE A 95 -17.05 -15.79 -6.73
CA ILE A 95 -16.92 -17.21 -7.14
C ILE A 95 -15.45 -17.65 -7.13
N LYS A 96 -14.55 -16.79 -7.61
CA LYS A 96 -13.11 -17.08 -7.61
C LYS A 96 -12.55 -17.15 -6.20
N ASP A 97 -12.96 -16.24 -5.32
CA ASP A 97 -12.56 -16.25 -3.92
C ASP A 97 -13.13 -17.46 -3.16
N LEU A 98 -14.39 -17.86 -3.44
CA LEU A 98 -14.99 -19.09 -2.91
C LEU A 98 -14.23 -20.34 -3.35
N LYS A 99 -13.84 -20.41 -4.64
CA LYS A 99 -13.05 -21.52 -5.18
C LYS A 99 -11.67 -21.60 -4.54
N ARG A 100 -11.01 -20.46 -4.31
CA ARG A 100 -9.73 -20.38 -3.61
C ARG A 100 -9.88 -20.90 -2.18
N ALA A 101 -10.87 -20.41 -1.43
CA ALA A 101 -11.12 -20.83 -0.06
C ALA A 101 -11.53 -22.31 0.09
N TYR A 102 -12.02 -22.95 -0.97
CA TYR A 102 -12.37 -24.38 -0.98
C TYR A 102 -11.20 -25.29 -1.39
N MET A 103 -10.12 -24.73 -1.96
CA MET A 103 -8.93 -25.47 -2.39
C MET A 103 -7.77 -25.42 -1.38
N ASP A 104 -7.81 -24.50 -0.42
CA ASP A 104 -7.02 -24.55 0.83
C ASP A 104 -7.67 -25.51 1.84
#